data_AF-A0A9W9TGP3-F1
#
_entry.id   AF-A0A9W9TGP3-F1
#
_cell.length_a   1.000
_cell.length_b   1.000
_cell.length_c   1.000
_cell.angle_alpha   90.00
_cell.angle_beta   90.00
_cell.angle_gamma   90.00
#
_symmetry.space_group_name_H-M   'P 1'
#
loop_
_entity.id
_entity.type
_entity.pdbx_description
1 polymer ?
#
loop_
_entity_poly.entity_id
_entity_poly.type
_entity_poly.pdbx_seq_one_letter_code
_entity_poly.pdbx_strand_id
1 'polypeptide(L)' 'MSQSEVKALLTSNTDKSFKEGAFGLPWFQCTNSEGKTEGFWGIDHLGVVADFLGLDRSRDSGFRALL' A
#
# COMPACT_ATOMS: atom_id res chain seq x y z
N MET A 1 -11.48 -16.44 -17.87
CA MET A 1 -12.34 -16.11 -16.70
C MET A 1 -13.69 -15.66 -17.23
N SER A 2 -14.76 -16.18 -16.64
CA SER A 2 -16.12 -15.72 -16.87
C SER A 2 -16.38 -14.38 -16.17
N GLN A 3 -17.48 -13.72 -16.53
CA GLN A 3 -17.88 -12.47 -15.90
C GLN A 3 -18.09 -12.60 -14.39
N SER A 4 -18.64 -13.73 -13.93
CA SER A 4 -18.88 -14.00 -12.51
C SER A 4 -17.56 -14.17 -11.75
N GLU A 5 -16.59 -14.90 -12.33
CA GLU A 5 -15.25 -15.06 -11.76
C GLU A 5 -14.54 -13.72 -11.60
N VAL A 6 -14.64 -12.82 -12.59
CA VAL A 6 -14.03 -11.48 -12.52
C VAL A 6 -14.65 -10.64 -11.40
N LYS A 7 -15.98 -10.63 -11.27
CA LYS A 7 -16.66 -9.89 -10.20
C LYS A 7 -16.30 -10.42 -8.81
N ALA A 8 -16.27 -11.75 -8.66
CA ALA A 8 -15.89 -12.38 -7.40
C ALA A 8 -14.46 -12.01 -6.98
N LEU A 9 -13.52 -12.00 -7.93
CA LEU A 9 -12.14 -11.60 -7.67
C LEU A 9 -12.04 -10.13 -7.22
N LEU A 10 -12.75 -9.22 -7.89
CA LEU A 10 -12.77 -7.80 -7.52
C LEU A 10 -13.32 -7.59 -6.10
N THR A 11 -14.45 -8.23 -5.77
CA THR A 11 -15.02 -8.19 -4.42
C THR A 11 -14.04 -8.73 -3.40
N SER A 12 -13.44 -9.90 -3.66
CA SER A 12 -12.47 -10.52 -2.72
C SER A 12 -11.24 -9.66 -2.47
N ASN A 13 -10.72 -8.96 -3.49
CA ASN A 13 -9.60 -8.05 -3.33
C ASN A 13 -9.99 -6.81 -2.51
N THR A 14 -11.21 -6.30 -2.71
CA THR A 14 -11.73 -5.16 -1.95
C THR A 14 -11.94 -5.52 -0.48
N ASP A 15 -12.51 -6.70 -0.20
CA ASP A 15 -12.67 -7.23 1.16
C ASP A 15 -11.33 -7.46 1.86
N LYS A 16 -10.30 -7.87 1.11
CA LYS A 16 -8.94 -7.99 1.65
C LYS A 16 -8.41 -6.63 2.12
N SER A 17 -8.56 -5.57 1.33
CA SER A 17 -8.13 -4.23 1.73
C SER A 17 -8.84 -3.76 3.02
N PHE A 18 -10.15 -4.02 3.14
CA PHE A 18 -10.87 -3.68 4.38
C PHE A 18 -10.38 -4.48 5.59
N LYS A 19 -10.10 -5.78 5.43
CA LYS A 19 -9.52 -6.62 6.51
C LYS A 19 -8.14 -6.14 6.94
N GLU A 20 -7.40 -5.53 6.03
CA GLU A 20 -6.09 -4.91 6.25
C GLU A 20 -6.18 -3.51 6.89
N GLY A 21 -7.38 -2.97 7.10
CA GLY A 21 -7.62 -1.70 7.78
C GLY A 21 -7.86 -0.52 6.84
N ALA A 22 -7.91 -0.75 5.54
CA ALA A 22 -8.15 0.33 4.57
C ALA A 22 -9.54 0.96 4.78
N PHE A 23 -9.57 2.29 4.89
CA PHE A 23 -10.81 3.09 4.94
C PHE A 23 -10.94 4.05 3.74
N GLY A 24 -9.95 4.04 2.84
CA GLY A 24 -9.89 4.89 1.66
C GLY A 24 -8.75 4.44 0.73
N LEU A 25 -8.62 5.11 -0.43
CA LEU A 25 -7.60 4.80 -1.43
C LEU A 25 -6.77 6.05 -1.81
N PRO A 26 -5.49 5.88 -2.24
CA PRO A 26 -4.76 4.60 -2.25
C PRO A 26 -4.40 4.12 -0.84
N TRP A 27 -4.35 2.80 -0.66
CA TRP A 27 -3.90 2.12 0.56
C TRP A 27 -2.70 1.23 0.22
N PHE A 28 -1.66 1.30 1.04
CA PHE A 28 -0.45 0.50 0.92
C PHE A 28 -0.32 -0.42 2.14
N GLN A 29 -0.43 -1.73 1.93
CA GLN A 29 -0.08 -2.74 2.93
C GLN A 29 1.38 -3.13 2.69
N CYS A 30 2.28 -2.77 3.61
CA CYS A 30 3.72 -2.95 3.43
C CYS A 30 4.29 -3.87 4.51
N THR A 31 5.13 -4.82 4.12
CA THR A 31 5.89 -5.67 5.03
C THR A 31 7.38 -5.36 4.87
N ASN A 32 8.06 -4.99 5.95
CA ASN A 32 9.49 -4.65 5.91
C ASN A 32 10.40 -5.88 6.03
N SER A 33 11.73 -5.69 5.97
CA SER A 33 12.72 -6.77 6.06
C SER A 33 12.76 -7.50 7.41
N GLU A 34 12.16 -6.93 8.45
CA GLU A 34 12.02 -7.54 9.77
C GLU A 34 10.73 -8.37 9.91
N GLY A 35 9.91 -8.43 8.84
CA GLY A 35 8.63 -9.15 8.83
C GLY A 35 7.48 -8.36 9.48
N LYS A 36 7.70 -7.10 9.87
CA LYS A 36 6.64 -6.23 10.40
C LYS A 36 5.76 -5.73 9.26
N THR A 37 4.45 -5.77 9.44
CA THR A 37 3.48 -5.26 8.46
C THR A 37 2.74 -4.05 9.01
N GLU A 38 2.66 -2.98 8.20
CA GLU A 38 1.93 -1.75 8.51
C GLU A 38 1.14 -1.27 7.29
N GLY A 39 0.05 -0.54 7.55
CA GLY A 39 -0.82 0.04 6.53
C GLY A 39 -0.68 1.56 6.43
N PHE A 40 -0.66 2.10 5.21
CA PHE A 40 -0.50 3.53 4.94
C PHE A 40 -1.57 4.01 3.97
N TRP A 41 -2.23 5.13 4.29
CA TRP A 41 -3.26 5.74 3.44
C TRP A 41 -2.74 7.04 2.81
N GLY A 42 -2.99 7.20 1.51
CA GLY A 42 -2.65 8.43 0.77
C GLY A 42 -1.32 8.34 0.02
N ILE A 43 -1.25 9.02 -1.13
CA ILE A 43 -0.05 9.06 -1.98
C ILE A 43 1.05 9.94 -1.37
N ASP A 44 0.67 10.89 -0.52
CA ASP A 44 1.55 11.78 0.22
C ASP A 44 2.40 11.05 1.26
N HIS A 45 1.99 9.86 1.70
CA HIS A 45 2.70 9.01 2.66
C HIS A 45 3.78 8.12 2.04
N LEU A 46 4.07 8.25 0.74
CA LEU A 46 5.07 7.41 0.07
C LEU A 46 6.50 7.57 0.62
N GLY A 47 6.86 8.72 1.20
CA GLY A 47 8.15 8.88 1.87
C GLY A 47 8.20 8.08 3.19
N VAL A 48 7.14 8.14 3.99
CA VAL A 48 6.96 7.30 5.19
C VAL A 48 6.99 5.80 4.85
N VAL A 49 6.35 5.39 3.75
CA VAL A 49 6.40 3.99 3.26
C VAL A 49 7.84 3.60 2.92
N ALA A 50 8.58 4.47 2.23
CA ALA A 50 9.97 4.20 1.88
C ALA A 50 10.86 4.08 3.14
N ASP A 51 10.67 4.95 4.14
CA ASP A 51 11.37 4.88 5.41
C ASP A 51 11.05 3.58 6.17
N PHE A 52 9.77 3.20 6.24
CA PHE A 52 9.33 1.96 6.88
C PHE A 52 9.92 0.70 6.23
N LEU A 53 10.03 0.71 4.90
CA LEU A 53 10.62 -0.36 4.12
C LEU A 53 12.17 -0.34 4.11
N GLY A 54 12.81 0.68 4.69
CA GLY A 54 14.26 0.85 4.70
C GLY A 54 14.84 1.16 3.31
N LEU A 55 14.07 1.80 2.43
CA LEU A 55 14.48 2.16 1.08
C LEU A 55 15.28 3.46 1.06
N ASP A 56 16.27 3.54 0.17
CA ASP A 56 17.10 4.72 -0.03
C ASP A 56 16.37 5.81 -0.84
N ARG A 57 15.80 6.78 -0.12
CA ARG A 57 15.09 7.95 -0.69
C ARG A 57 15.99 8.92 -1.45
N SER A 58 17.31 8.85 -1.29
CA SER A 58 18.23 9.79 -1.96
C SER A 58 18.36 9.52 -3.46
N ARG A 59 17.93 8.34 -3.92
CA ARG A 59 17.99 7.91 -5.32
C ARG A 59 17.03 8.66 -6.23
N ASP A 60 15.99 9.28 -5.68
CA ASP A 60 15.03 10.08 -6.43
C ASP A 60 14.71 11.38 -5.69
N SER A 61 14.98 12.50 -6.35
CA SER A 61 14.68 13.83 -5.83
C SER A 61 13.20 14.08 -5.52
N GLY A 62 12.29 13.31 -6.14
CA GLY A 62 10.85 13.39 -5.91
C GLY A 62 10.44 13.07 -4.46
N PHE A 63 11.21 12.26 -3.73
CA PHE A 63 10.93 11.95 -2.33
C PHE A 63 11.05 13.13 -1.37
N ARG A 64 11.63 14.26 -1.80
CA ARG A 64 11.70 15.50 -1.01
C ARG A 64 10.34 16.21 -0.88
N ALA A 65 9.41 15.93 -1.80
CA ALA A 65 8.08 16.53 -1.82
C ALA A 65 7.03 15.67 -1.09
N LEU A 66 7.43 14.51 -0.56
CA LEU A 66 6.56 13.53 0.10
C LEU A 66 6.85 13.51 1.60
N LEU A 67 5.82 13.28 2.41
CA LEU A 67 5.92 13.12 3.87
C LEU A 67 6.88 11.97 4.20
#